data_AF-A0A2N5VNP0-F1
#
_entry.id   AF-A0A2N5VNP0-F1
#
_cell.length_a   1.000
_cell.length_b   1.000
_cell.length_c   1.000
_cell.angle_alpha   90.00
_cell.angle_beta   90.00
_cell.angle_gamma   90.00
#
_symmetry.space_group_name_H-M   'P 1'
#
loop_
_entity.id
_entity.type
_entity.pdbx_description
1 polymer ?
#
loop_
_entity_poly.entity_id
_entity_poly.type
_entity_poly.pdbx_seq_one_letter_code
_entity_poly.pdbx_strand_id
1 'polypeptide(L)'
;METAKRLGSQAEAKSYLDSVVQTYGKHSDITLSQGGAAGAAGGSAGGAMINLEEFEKFQQSQDDFVSQQLEVLLQYLKRDLRDGYRLHDLKHSDYMRVQDELDSIQKEHGKNYLEVNQPVFDPLKARHFDLAWNCVRQTAFEMFFNIIYGQLKTVDRVITAKCLVIMNCANPALLNYMQYYLNHINVSKGKRYRLAKEHGQMLLSNCREAIGTAPLYWDDYGHLEK
;
A
#
# COMPACT_ATOMS: atom_id res chain seq x y z
N MET A 1 23.45 5.12 -52.73
CA MET A 1 24.72 4.80 -53.41
C MET A 1 25.53 3.92 -52.49
N GLU A 2 25.55 2.60 -52.67
CA GLU A 2 26.47 1.74 -51.91
C GLU A 2 27.78 1.58 -52.70
N THR A 3 28.93 1.54 -52.03
CA THR A 3 30.22 1.29 -52.69
C THR A 3 30.36 -0.20 -53.02
N ALA A 4 30.67 -0.55 -54.27
CA ALA A 4 30.79 -1.95 -54.71
C ALA A 4 31.94 -2.75 -54.07
N LYS A 5 32.88 -2.08 -53.40
CA LYS A 5 33.98 -2.69 -52.65
C LYS A 5 34.20 -1.92 -51.34
N ARG A 6 34.78 -2.59 -50.34
CA ARG A 6 35.19 -1.96 -49.07
C ARG A 6 36.20 -0.85 -49.36
N LEU A 7 35.97 0.32 -48.78
CA LEU A 7 36.87 1.47 -48.85
C LEU A 7 38.22 1.13 -48.15
N GLY A 8 39.33 1.52 -48.77
CA GLY A 8 40.67 1.10 -48.35
C GLY A 8 41.28 1.97 -47.26
N SER A 9 40.86 3.23 -47.15
CA SER A 9 41.36 4.17 -46.14
C SER A 9 40.28 5.07 -45.55
N GLN A 10 40.55 5.63 -44.37
CA GLN A 10 39.67 6.62 -43.75
C GLN A 10 39.50 7.88 -44.62
N ALA A 11 40.52 8.26 -45.40
CA ALA A 11 40.47 9.42 -46.30
C ALA A 11 39.49 9.18 -47.45
N GLU A 12 39.51 7.99 -48.05
CA GLU A 12 38.53 7.58 -49.06
C GLU A 12 37.12 7.53 -48.49
N ALA A 13 36.96 7.07 -47.25
CA ALA A 13 35.66 7.06 -46.59
C ALA A 13 35.10 8.47 -46.34
N LYS A 14 35.94 9.41 -45.91
CA LYS A 14 35.54 10.83 -45.76
C LYS A 14 35.14 11.44 -47.10
N SER A 15 35.95 11.25 -48.14
CA SER A 15 35.64 11.75 -49.49
C SER A 15 34.35 11.16 -50.06
N TYR A 16 34.10 9.87 -49.82
CA TYR A 16 32.85 9.24 -50.20
C TYR A 16 31.65 9.83 -49.42
N LEU A 17 31.76 10.00 -48.10
CA LEU A 17 30.71 10.66 -47.31
C LEU A 17 30.47 12.11 -47.76
N ASP A 18 31.51 12.87 -48.09
CA ASP A 18 31.39 14.22 -48.66
C ASP A 18 30.58 14.20 -49.95
N SER A 19 30.81 13.20 -50.82
CA SER A 19 30.04 13.04 -52.06
C SER A 19 28.56 12.69 -51.82
N VAL A 20 28.27 11.86 -50.81
CA VAL A 20 26.90 11.49 -50.41
C VAL A 20 26.18 12.71 -49.83
N VAL A 21 26.85 13.49 -48.99
CA VAL A 21 26.30 14.70 -48.37
C VAL A 21 26.01 15.77 -49.44
N GLN A 22 26.89 15.94 -50.43
CA GLN A 22 26.65 16.85 -51.55
C GLN A 22 25.48 16.41 -52.45
N THR A 23 25.35 15.10 -52.72
CA THR A 23 24.23 14.58 -53.50
C THR A 23 22.91 14.69 -52.75
N TYR A 24 22.90 14.46 -51.43
CA TYR A 24 21.74 14.72 -50.58
C TYR A 24 21.38 16.21 -50.53
N GLY A 25 22.36 17.11 -50.40
CA GLY A 25 22.14 18.56 -50.42
C GLY A 25 21.47 19.04 -51.71
N LYS A 26 21.90 18.51 -52.87
CA LYS A 26 21.27 18.75 -54.18
C LYS A 26 19.84 18.21 -54.29
N HIS A 27 19.54 17.09 -53.64
CA HIS A 27 18.20 16.49 -53.66
C HIS A 27 17.23 17.19 -52.68
N SER A 28 17.77 17.85 -51.66
CA SER A 28 16.99 18.46 -50.58
C SER A 28 16.90 19.99 -50.70
N ASP A 29 17.46 20.58 -51.76
CA ASP A 29 17.65 22.03 -51.96
C ASP A 29 18.37 22.74 -50.79
N ILE A 30 19.31 22.03 -50.13
CA ILE A 30 20.13 22.56 -49.03
C ILE A 30 21.51 22.90 -49.59
N THR A 31 21.83 24.20 -49.63
CA THR A 31 23.16 24.68 -50.05
C THR A 31 24.16 24.53 -48.90
N LEU A 32 25.03 23.52 -49.01
CA LEU A 32 26.18 23.38 -48.12
C LEU A 32 27.34 24.21 -48.67
N SER A 33 27.67 25.31 -47.98
CA SER A 33 28.90 26.05 -48.28
C SER A 33 30.09 25.21 -47.82
N GLN A 34 31.05 24.93 -48.70
CA GLN A 34 32.36 24.45 -48.25
C GLN A 34 32.96 25.55 -47.36
N GLY A 35 33.13 25.26 -46.07
CA GLY A 35 33.92 26.11 -45.20
C GLY A 35 35.34 26.16 -45.76
N GLY A 36 35.78 27.36 -46.17
CA GLY A 36 37.13 27.57 -46.67
C GLY A 36 38.15 27.11 -45.63
N ALA A 37 39.28 26.57 -46.09
CA ALA A 37 40.42 26.26 -45.25
C ALA A 37 40.73 27.47 -44.36
N ALA A 38 40.55 27.32 -43.05
CA ALA A 38 40.87 28.36 -42.09
C ALA A 38 42.37 28.67 -42.23
N GLY A 39 42.67 29.80 -42.88
CA GLY A 39 44.03 30.29 -43.01
C GLY A 39 44.62 30.51 -41.63
N ALA A 40 45.81 29.94 -41.42
CA ALA A 40 46.59 30.15 -40.21
C ALA A 40 46.85 31.65 -40.00
N ALA A 41 46.14 32.26 -39.05
CA ALA A 41 46.46 33.58 -38.55
C ALA A 41 47.58 33.44 -37.51
N GLY A 42 48.80 33.81 -37.91
CA GLY A 42 49.91 33.99 -36.99
C GLY A 42 49.68 35.20 -36.08
N GLY A 43 49.91 35.01 -34.78
CA GLY A 43 49.84 36.08 -33.78
C GLY A 43 50.21 35.59 -32.38
N SER A 44 51.39 36.01 -31.92
CA SER A 44 52.05 35.78 -30.63
C SER A 44 51.19 35.82 -29.36
N ALA A 45 51.44 34.89 -28.42
CA ALA A 45 51.67 35.15 -26.98
C ALA A 45 51.98 33.85 -26.24
N GLY A 46 52.98 33.87 -25.36
CA GLY A 46 53.46 32.73 -24.59
C GLY A 46 52.41 32.12 -23.66
N GLY A 47 52.02 30.89 -23.98
CA GLY A 47 51.22 29.98 -23.19
C GLY A 47 50.93 28.81 -24.12
N ALA A 48 51.32 27.59 -23.77
CA ALA A 48 51.11 26.43 -24.62
C ALA A 48 49.63 26.32 -24.99
N MET A 49 49.26 26.77 -26.20
CA MET A 49 47.94 26.54 -26.76
C MET A 49 47.90 25.05 -27.11
N ILE A 50 47.48 24.23 -26.14
CA ILE A 50 47.19 22.83 -26.39
C ILE A 50 46.05 22.83 -27.41
N ASN A 51 46.31 22.26 -28.59
CA ASN A 51 45.31 22.08 -29.64
C ASN A 51 44.21 21.16 -29.08
N LEU A 52 43.00 21.70 -28.84
CA LEU A 52 41.95 21.02 -28.07
C LEU A 52 41.57 19.67 -28.69
N GLU A 53 41.55 19.58 -30.02
CA GLU A 53 41.30 18.31 -30.72
C GLU A 53 42.42 17.28 -30.51
N GLU A 54 43.67 17.72 -30.40
CA GLU A 54 44.80 16.82 -30.10
C GLU A 54 44.78 16.38 -28.64
N PHE A 55 44.31 17.26 -27.74
CA PHE A 55 44.11 16.93 -26.33
C PHE A 55 43.00 15.89 -26.12
N GLU A 56 41.86 16.05 -26.79
CA GLU A 56 40.76 15.07 -26.74
C GLU A 56 41.19 13.72 -27.32
N LYS A 57 41.90 13.72 -28.46
CA LYS A 57 42.47 12.49 -29.04
C LYS A 57 43.49 11.84 -28.09
N PHE A 58 44.30 12.65 -27.42
CA PHE A 58 45.25 12.16 -26.42
C PHE A 58 44.53 11.56 -25.22
N GLN A 59 43.49 12.22 -24.71
CA GLN A 59 42.67 11.70 -23.61
C GLN A 59 41.97 10.39 -24.00
N GLN A 60 41.37 10.31 -25.18
CA GLN A 60 40.82 9.06 -25.73
C GLN A 60 41.89 7.96 -25.80
N SER A 61 43.10 8.28 -26.27
CA SER A 61 44.18 7.30 -26.32
C SER A 61 44.62 6.82 -24.94
N GLN A 62 44.54 7.69 -23.91
CA GLN A 62 44.79 7.30 -22.53
C GLN A 62 43.67 6.42 -21.98
N ASP A 63 42.41 6.77 -22.23
CA ASP A 63 41.24 5.99 -21.79
C ASP A 63 41.23 4.61 -22.45
N ASP A 64 41.59 4.52 -23.74
CA ASP A 64 41.75 3.26 -24.47
C ASP A 64 42.86 2.40 -23.87
N PHE A 65 44.01 3.01 -23.55
CA PHE A 65 45.13 2.32 -22.91
C PHE A 65 44.75 1.75 -21.54
N VAL A 66 44.05 2.54 -20.71
CA VAL A 66 43.57 2.10 -19.40
C VAL A 66 42.54 0.97 -19.54
N SER A 67 41.63 1.08 -20.51
CA SER A 67 40.62 0.04 -20.79
C SER A 67 41.27 -1.29 -21.17
N GLN A 68 42.29 -1.27 -22.05
CA GLN A 68 43.04 -2.47 -22.43
C GLN A 68 43.79 -3.08 -21.24
N GLN A 69 44.40 -2.27 -20.37
CA GLN A 69 45.04 -2.77 -19.16
C GLN A 69 44.04 -3.47 -18.22
N LEU A 70 42.85 -2.88 -18.06
CA LEU A 70 41.78 -3.45 -17.25
C LEU A 70 41.34 -4.81 -17.80
N GLU A 71 41.13 -4.92 -19.12
CA GLU A 71 40.74 -6.16 -19.79
C GLU A 71 41.73 -7.30 -19.53
N VAL A 72 43.04 -7.03 -19.65
CA VAL A 72 44.09 -8.02 -19.38
C VAL A 72 44.07 -8.47 -17.91
N LEU A 73 43.91 -7.54 -16.96
CA LEU A 73 43.83 -7.87 -15.53
C LEU A 73 42.60 -8.73 -15.22
N LEU A 74 41.46 -8.45 -15.85
CA LEU A 74 40.23 -9.21 -15.66
C LEU A 74 40.32 -10.62 -16.25
N GLN A 75 40.96 -10.76 -17.42
CA GLN A 75 41.22 -12.05 -18.03
C GLN A 75 42.13 -12.91 -17.15
N TYR A 76 43.15 -12.32 -16.52
CA TYR A 76 44.00 -12.99 -15.53
C TYR A 76 43.20 -13.46 -14.30
N LEU A 77 42.31 -12.59 -13.80
CA LEU A 77 41.43 -12.88 -12.67
C LEU A 77 40.23 -13.80 -13.02
N LYS A 78 40.05 -14.15 -14.30
CA LYS A 78 38.91 -14.92 -14.84
C LYS A 78 37.54 -14.32 -14.46
N ARG A 79 37.43 -12.99 -14.50
CA ARG A 79 36.17 -12.27 -14.24
C ARG A 79 35.65 -11.63 -15.52
N ASP A 80 34.36 -11.79 -15.80
CA ASP A 80 33.68 -11.10 -16.90
C ASP A 80 32.98 -9.83 -16.35
N LEU A 81 33.24 -8.68 -16.97
CA LEU A 81 32.58 -7.41 -16.65
C LEU A 81 31.10 -7.41 -17.05
N ARG A 82 30.76 -8.22 -18.06
CA ARG A 82 29.43 -8.24 -18.68
C ARG A 82 28.49 -9.24 -18.03
N ASP A 83 28.94 -10.06 -17.09
CA ASP A 83 28.09 -11.07 -16.45
C ASP A 83 26.86 -10.43 -15.77
N GLY A 84 27.03 -9.28 -15.11
CA GLY A 84 25.92 -8.54 -14.50
C GLY A 84 24.90 -8.05 -15.54
N TYR A 85 25.38 -7.50 -16.66
CA TYR A 85 24.52 -7.05 -17.76
C TYR A 85 23.81 -8.21 -18.44
N ARG A 86 24.50 -9.33 -18.68
CA ARG A 86 23.90 -10.54 -19.27
C ARG A 86 22.81 -11.10 -18.36
N LEU A 87 23.04 -11.13 -17.05
CA LEU A 87 22.03 -11.55 -16.08
C LEU A 87 20.84 -10.57 -16.05
N HIS A 88 21.11 -9.27 -16.10
CA HIS A 88 20.07 -8.25 -16.20
C HIS A 88 19.21 -8.43 -17.45
N ASP A 89 19.81 -8.62 -18.63
CA ASP A 89 19.09 -8.79 -19.88
C ASP A 89 18.20 -10.04 -19.86
N LEU A 90 18.71 -11.14 -19.30
CA LEU A 90 17.93 -12.36 -19.07
C LEU A 90 16.75 -12.10 -18.13
N LYS A 91 16.97 -11.45 -16.99
CA LYS A 91 15.91 -11.14 -16.02
C LYS A 91 14.90 -10.12 -16.54
N HIS A 92 15.34 -9.19 -17.36
CA HIS A 92 14.47 -8.22 -18.00
C HIS A 92 13.52 -8.92 -18.98
N SER A 93 14.03 -9.88 -19.76
CA SER A 93 13.19 -10.69 -20.65
C SER A 93 12.16 -11.54 -19.88
N ASP A 94 12.56 -12.15 -18.75
CA ASP A 94 11.66 -12.89 -17.86
C ASP A 94 10.58 -11.99 -17.25
N TYR A 95 10.98 -10.80 -16.77
CA TYR A 95 10.05 -9.82 -16.22
C TYR A 95 9.02 -9.38 -17.26
N MET A 96 9.46 -9.14 -18.50
CA MET A 96 8.55 -8.74 -19.57
C MET A 96 7.57 -9.83 -19.95
N ARG A 97 8.01 -11.10 -19.99
CA ARG A 97 7.08 -12.23 -20.18
C ARG A 97 6.01 -12.28 -19.09
N VAL A 98 6.40 -12.14 -17.83
CA VAL A 98 5.45 -12.16 -16.69
C VAL A 98 4.51 -10.97 -16.74
N GLN A 99 5.01 -9.80 -17.15
CA GLN A 99 4.18 -8.61 -17.32
C GLN A 99 3.13 -8.82 -18.42
N ASP A 100 3.51 -9.40 -19.57
CA ASP A 100 2.58 -9.72 -20.65
C ASP A 100 1.50 -10.72 -20.20
N GLU A 101 1.87 -11.73 -19.40
CA GLU A 101 0.92 -12.68 -18.81
C GLU A 101 -0.05 -11.98 -17.86
N LEU A 102 0.42 -11.09 -16.98
CA LEU A 102 -0.44 -10.32 -16.07
C LEU A 102 -1.36 -9.36 -16.84
N ASP A 103 -0.86 -8.70 -17.88
CA ASP A 103 -1.64 -7.81 -18.72
C ASP A 103 -2.73 -8.57 -19.49
N SER A 104 -2.44 -9.82 -19.91
CA SER A 104 -3.44 -10.70 -20.52
C SER A 104 -4.58 -11.02 -19.53
N ILE A 105 -4.25 -11.38 -18.29
CA ILE A 105 -5.24 -11.66 -17.23
C ILE A 105 -6.05 -10.39 -16.90
N GLN A 106 -5.39 -9.25 -16.81
CA GLN A 106 -6.06 -7.97 -16.54
C GLN A 106 -6.98 -7.55 -17.68
N LYS A 107 -6.62 -7.85 -18.93
CA LYS A 107 -7.47 -7.58 -20.11
C LYS A 107 -8.70 -8.48 -20.14
N GLU A 108 -8.57 -9.75 -19.79
CA GLU A 108 -9.68 -10.71 -19.76
C GLU A 108 -10.66 -10.45 -18.59
N HIS A 109 -10.12 -10.22 -17.38
CA HIS A 109 -10.96 -10.11 -16.18
C HIS A 109 -11.34 -8.67 -15.82
N GLY A 110 -10.60 -7.68 -16.33
CA GLY A 110 -10.75 -6.29 -15.94
C GLY A 110 -10.15 -5.98 -14.57
N LYS A 111 -9.69 -4.74 -14.40
CA LYS A 111 -9.00 -4.29 -13.18
C LYS A 111 -9.86 -4.41 -11.92
N ASN A 112 -11.14 -4.04 -12.00
CA ASN A 112 -12.06 -4.05 -10.85
C ASN A 112 -12.26 -5.46 -10.28
N TYR A 113 -12.33 -6.48 -11.14
CA TYR A 113 -12.48 -7.86 -10.70
C TYR A 113 -11.26 -8.33 -9.93
N LEU A 114 -10.06 -8.04 -10.42
CA LEU A 114 -8.80 -8.43 -9.76
C LEU A 114 -8.63 -7.75 -8.40
N GLU A 115 -9.05 -6.48 -8.27
CA GLU A 115 -8.98 -5.75 -7.00
C GLU A 115 -9.92 -6.32 -5.94
N VAL A 116 -11.15 -6.68 -6.32
CA VAL A 116 -12.15 -7.21 -5.37
C VAL A 116 -11.85 -8.66 -4.96
N ASN A 117 -11.23 -9.46 -5.83
CA ASN A 117 -10.92 -10.86 -5.55
C ASN A 117 -9.63 -11.08 -4.75
N GLN A 118 -9.01 -10.02 -4.23
CA GLN A 118 -7.87 -10.17 -3.34
C GLN A 118 -8.30 -10.84 -2.03
N PRO A 119 -7.52 -11.81 -1.50
CA PRO A 119 -7.85 -12.47 -0.24
C PRO A 119 -7.71 -11.48 0.92
N VAL A 120 -8.82 -11.15 1.57
CA VAL A 120 -8.86 -10.24 2.74
C VAL A 120 -8.93 -10.97 4.08
N PHE A 121 -9.23 -12.27 4.07
CA PHE A 121 -9.37 -13.06 5.29
C PHE A 121 -8.02 -13.31 5.96
N ASP A 122 -7.95 -12.97 7.24
CA ASP A 122 -6.78 -13.19 8.08
C ASP A 122 -7.27 -13.73 9.43
N PRO A 123 -6.91 -14.98 9.80
CA PRO A 123 -7.29 -15.58 11.08
C PRO A 123 -6.90 -14.73 12.29
N LEU A 124 -5.78 -13.99 12.22
CA LEU A 124 -5.30 -13.14 13.32
C LEU A 124 -6.16 -11.88 13.52
N LYS A 125 -6.97 -11.51 12.53
CA LYS A 125 -7.92 -10.39 12.61
C LYS A 125 -9.30 -10.82 13.10
N ALA A 126 -9.53 -12.11 13.35
CA ALA A 126 -10.78 -12.60 13.90
C ALA A 126 -10.96 -12.07 15.34
N ARG A 127 -12.09 -11.39 15.60
CA ARG A 127 -12.43 -10.86 16.92
C ARG A 127 -13.45 -11.77 17.57
N HIS A 128 -13.12 -12.26 18.76
CA HIS A 128 -14.01 -13.05 19.59
C HIS A 128 -14.55 -12.18 20.73
N PHE A 129 -15.88 -12.15 20.89
CA PHE A 129 -16.56 -11.32 21.88
C PHE A 129 -17.32 -12.19 22.88
N ASP A 130 -16.58 -12.80 23.82
CA ASP A 130 -17.13 -13.83 24.72
C ASP A 130 -17.43 -13.31 26.15
N LEU A 131 -17.19 -12.02 26.40
CA LEU A 131 -17.26 -11.41 27.73
C LEU A 131 -18.68 -10.91 28.12
N ALA A 132 -19.71 -11.70 27.82
CA ALA A 132 -21.11 -11.33 28.08
C ALA A 132 -21.40 -11.05 29.57
N TRP A 133 -20.77 -11.82 30.47
CA TRP A 133 -20.95 -11.67 31.92
C TRP A 133 -20.54 -10.28 32.44
N ASN A 134 -19.53 -9.65 31.82
CA ASN A 134 -19.04 -8.33 32.21
C ASN A 134 -19.92 -7.24 31.59
N CYS A 135 -20.24 -7.37 30.31
CA CYS A 135 -21.11 -6.44 29.60
C CYS A 135 -22.47 -6.28 30.29
N VAL A 136 -23.02 -7.36 30.83
CA VAL A 136 -24.31 -7.34 31.53
C VAL A 136 -24.23 -6.61 32.87
N ARG A 137 -23.12 -6.75 33.62
CA ARG A 137 -22.89 -5.97 34.85
C ARG A 137 -22.78 -4.48 34.55
N GLN A 138 -22.03 -4.14 33.52
CA GLN A 138 -21.92 -2.75 33.05
C GLN A 138 -23.29 -2.22 32.64
N THR A 139 -24.05 -2.98 31.85
CA THR A 139 -25.40 -2.58 31.39
C THR A 139 -26.35 -2.37 32.57
N ALA A 140 -26.34 -3.24 33.57
CA ALA A 140 -27.14 -3.11 34.79
C ALA A 140 -26.76 -1.85 35.59
N PHE A 141 -25.46 -1.55 35.69
CA PHE A 141 -24.94 -0.40 36.41
C PHE A 141 -25.23 0.93 35.68
N GLU A 142 -25.07 0.97 34.36
CA GLU A 142 -25.45 2.10 33.53
C GLU A 142 -26.96 2.37 33.62
N MET A 143 -27.79 1.33 33.52
CA MET A 143 -29.24 1.46 33.67
C MET A 143 -29.61 2.05 35.03
N PHE A 144 -28.97 1.55 36.09
CA PHE A 144 -29.18 2.03 37.45
C PHE A 144 -28.91 3.54 37.60
N PHE A 145 -27.78 4.03 37.09
CA PHE A 145 -27.46 5.46 37.16
C PHE A 145 -28.27 6.33 36.22
N ASN A 146 -28.63 5.83 35.04
CA ASN A 146 -29.48 6.57 34.11
C ASN A 146 -30.87 6.83 34.71
N ILE A 147 -31.39 5.91 35.55
CA ILE A 147 -32.63 6.13 36.33
C ILE A 147 -32.42 7.20 37.41
N ILE A 148 -31.29 7.15 38.14
CA ILE A 148 -30.97 8.12 39.21
C ILE A 148 -30.80 9.54 38.65
N TYR A 149 -30.05 9.69 37.56
CA TYR A 149 -29.84 10.97 36.88
C TYR A 149 -31.07 11.45 36.11
N GLY A 150 -32.08 10.58 35.93
CA GLY A 150 -33.36 10.90 35.29
C GLY A 150 -33.27 10.98 33.77
N GLN A 151 -32.26 10.36 33.18
CA GLN A 151 -32.13 10.19 31.73
C GLN A 151 -33.09 9.10 31.21
N LEU A 152 -33.46 8.15 32.06
CA LEU A 152 -34.44 7.11 31.77
C LEU A 152 -35.64 7.21 32.72
N LYS A 153 -36.85 7.22 32.16
CA LYS A 153 -38.14 7.20 32.89
C LYS A 153 -38.79 5.83 32.74
N THR A 154 -39.67 5.47 33.69
CA THR A 154 -40.32 4.15 33.80
C THR A 154 -41.06 3.63 32.56
N VAL A 155 -41.36 4.51 31.59
CA VAL A 155 -42.14 4.19 30.38
C VAL A 155 -41.24 4.07 29.14
N ASP A 156 -39.92 4.13 29.30
CA ASP A 156 -39.00 4.05 28.17
C ASP A 156 -38.82 2.60 27.70
N ARG A 157 -39.15 2.34 26.42
CA ARG A 157 -38.96 1.03 25.76
C ARG A 157 -37.51 0.52 25.86
N VAL A 158 -36.57 1.45 25.89
CA VAL A 158 -35.13 1.19 26.07
C VAL A 158 -34.84 0.47 27.39
N ILE A 159 -35.64 0.70 28.45
CA ILE A 159 -35.50 -0.01 29.73
C ILE A 159 -35.91 -1.46 29.56
N THR A 160 -37.04 -1.74 28.90
CA THR A 160 -37.53 -3.11 28.69
C THR A 160 -36.52 -3.96 27.91
N ALA A 161 -35.95 -3.41 26.83
CA ALA A 161 -34.92 -4.10 26.06
C ALA A 161 -33.65 -4.38 26.90
N LYS A 162 -33.19 -3.42 27.72
CA LYS A 162 -32.05 -3.63 28.62
C LYS A 162 -32.35 -4.65 29.72
N CYS A 163 -33.56 -4.63 30.29
CA CYS A 163 -34.01 -5.63 31.26
C CYS A 163 -33.97 -7.04 30.66
N LEU A 164 -34.42 -7.20 29.40
CA LEU A 164 -34.36 -8.48 28.70
C LEU A 164 -32.92 -8.98 28.51
N VAL A 165 -32.00 -8.12 28.08
CA VAL A 165 -30.58 -8.48 27.94
C VAL A 165 -29.97 -8.92 29.29
N ILE A 166 -30.35 -8.23 30.37
CA ILE A 166 -29.91 -8.59 31.73
C ILE A 166 -30.49 -9.94 32.17
N MET A 167 -31.77 -10.21 31.87
CA MET A 167 -32.43 -11.47 32.17
C MET A 167 -31.83 -12.65 31.39
N ASN A 168 -31.57 -12.47 30.09
CA ASN A 168 -30.99 -13.51 29.22
C ASN A 168 -29.61 -13.98 29.67
N CYS A 169 -28.89 -13.15 30.41
CA CYS A 169 -27.56 -13.43 30.95
C CYS A 169 -27.57 -13.56 32.47
N ALA A 170 -28.74 -13.84 33.07
CA ALA A 170 -28.88 -13.96 34.50
C ALA A 170 -27.99 -15.10 35.05
N ASN A 171 -27.10 -14.74 35.97
CA ASN A 171 -26.29 -15.70 36.70
C ASN A 171 -26.28 -15.34 38.21
N PRO A 172 -25.95 -16.31 39.09
CA PRO A 172 -25.95 -16.07 40.53
C PRO A 172 -25.04 -14.90 40.96
N ALA A 173 -23.91 -14.70 40.27
CA ALA A 173 -22.97 -13.63 40.57
C ALA A 173 -23.54 -12.23 40.25
N LEU A 174 -24.32 -12.10 39.17
CA LEU A 174 -25.01 -10.89 38.77
C LEU A 174 -26.12 -10.54 39.76
N LEU A 175 -26.87 -11.55 40.24
CA LEU A 175 -27.88 -11.32 41.28
C LEU A 175 -27.27 -10.76 42.56
N ASN A 176 -26.15 -11.35 43.01
CA ASN A 176 -25.42 -10.86 44.18
C ASN A 176 -24.91 -9.43 43.97
N TYR A 177 -24.39 -9.13 42.77
CA TYR A 177 -23.94 -7.80 42.38
C TYR A 177 -25.10 -6.79 42.46
N MET A 178 -26.22 -7.06 41.81
CA MET A 178 -27.40 -6.18 41.83
C MET A 178 -27.98 -6.01 43.23
N GLN A 179 -28.06 -7.10 44.01
CA GLN A 179 -28.55 -7.08 45.39
C GLN A 179 -27.70 -6.17 46.28
N TYR A 180 -26.37 -6.21 46.12
CA TYR A 180 -25.45 -5.36 46.86
C TYR A 180 -25.76 -3.88 46.61
N TYR A 181 -25.85 -3.43 45.35
CA TYR A 181 -26.16 -2.03 45.07
C TYR A 181 -27.55 -1.63 45.57
N LEU A 182 -28.56 -2.49 45.40
CA LEU A 182 -29.93 -2.24 45.87
C LEU A 182 -30.02 -2.04 47.39
N ASN A 183 -29.23 -2.81 48.16
CA ASN A 183 -29.20 -2.69 49.62
C ASN A 183 -28.56 -1.37 50.08
N HIS A 184 -27.62 -0.82 49.31
CA HIS A 184 -26.91 0.41 49.64
C HIS A 184 -27.57 1.67 49.07
N ILE A 185 -28.75 1.56 48.45
CA ILE A 185 -29.52 2.72 47.99
C ILE A 185 -30.16 3.44 49.17
N ASN A 186 -29.83 4.72 49.31
CA ASN A 186 -30.51 5.60 50.25
C ASN A 186 -31.77 6.22 49.61
N VAL A 187 -32.93 5.70 50.00
CA VAL A 187 -34.26 6.12 49.49
C VAL A 187 -34.63 7.54 49.92
N SER A 188 -34.02 8.09 50.98
CA SER A 188 -34.32 9.46 51.44
C SER A 188 -33.76 10.55 50.53
N LYS A 189 -32.84 10.20 49.62
CA LYS A 189 -32.19 11.16 48.68
C LYS A 189 -33.11 11.68 47.58
N GLY A 190 -34.27 11.07 47.36
CA GLY A 190 -35.28 11.61 46.44
C GLY A 190 -36.14 10.56 45.74
N LYS A 191 -37.15 11.02 45.01
CA LYS A 191 -38.13 10.17 44.29
C LYS A 191 -37.46 9.21 43.29
N ARG A 192 -36.36 9.63 42.65
CA ARG A 192 -35.61 8.81 41.67
C ARG A 192 -34.86 7.64 42.31
N TYR A 193 -34.34 7.81 43.51
CA TYR A 193 -33.69 6.73 44.27
C TYR A 193 -34.70 5.67 44.71
N ARG A 194 -35.91 6.09 45.10
CA ARG A 194 -37.02 5.17 45.36
C ARG A 194 -37.38 4.38 44.11
N LEU A 195 -37.53 5.07 42.99
CA LEU A 195 -37.86 4.46 41.70
C LEU A 195 -36.82 3.43 41.25
N ALA A 196 -35.53 3.75 41.36
CA ALA A 196 -34.45 2.82 41.03
C ALA A 196 -34.47 1.56 41.92
N LYS A 197 -34.85 1.71 43.20
CA LYS A 197 -34.96 0.59 44.14
C LYS A 197 -36.14 -0.33 43.80
N GLU A 198 -37.32 0.24 43.52
CA GLU A 198 -38.51 -0.51 43.13
C GLU A 198 -38.29 -1.28 41.81
N HIS A 199 -37.79 -0.61 40.77
CA HIS A 199 -37.51 -1.27 39.49
C HIS A 199 -36.41 -2.32 39.58
N GLY A 200 -35.33 -2.04 40.31
CA GLY A 200 -34.25 -3.02 40.44
C GLY A 200 -34.66 -4.23 41.27
N GLN A 201 -35.56 -4.09 42.27
CA GLN A 201 -36.14 -5.23 42.97
C GLN A 201 -37.02 -6.09 42.05
N MET A 202 -37.85 -5.47 41.22
CA MET A 202 -38.65 -6.19 40.22
C MET A 202 -37.76 -6.95 39.23
N LEU A 203 -36.73 -6.28 38.68
CA LEU A 203 -35.79 -6.92 37.76
C LEU A 203 -35.02 -8.08 38.42
N LEU A 204 -34.64 -7.95 39.69
CA LEU A 204 -33.95 -9.01 40.44
C LEU A 204 -34.84 -10.25 40.62
N SER A 205 -36.13 -10.06 40.86
CA SER A 205 -37.11 -11.16 40.91
C SER A 205 -37.18 -11.89 39.57
N ASN A 206 -37.34 -11.14 38.48
CA ASN A 206 -37.43 -11.71 37.13
C ASN A 206 -36.14 -12.44 36.73
N CYS A 207 -34.97 -11.87 37.05
CA CYS A 207 -33.70 -12.54 36.79
C CYS A 207 -33.52 -13.81 37.62
N ARG A 208 -34.11 -13.91 38.82
CA ARG A 208 -34.08 -15.14 39.63
C ARG A 208 -34.92 -16.25 39.00
N GLU A 209 -36.06 -15.91 38.42
CA GLU A 209 -36.92 -16.84 37.69
C GLU A 209 -36.31 -17.27 36.34
N ALA A 210 -35.56 -16.38 35.69
CA ALA A 210 -34.91 -16.66 34.42
C ALA A 210 -33.66 -17.56 34.53
N ILE A 211 -33.09 -17.77 35.73
CA ILE A 211 -31.92 -18.63 35.90
C ILE A 211 -32.26 -20.06 35.48
N GLY A 212 -31.44 -20.61 34.58
CA GLY A 212 -31.61 -21.97 34.06
C GLY A 212 -32.53 -22.06 32.84
N THR A 213 -33.12 -20.95 32.40
CA THR A 213 -33.84 -20.86 31.12
C THR A 213 -32.90 -20.42 30.00
N ALA A 214 -33.16 -20.88 28.77
CA ALA A 214 -32.40 -20.44 27.60
C ALA A 214 -32.71 -18.96 27.29
N PRO A 215 -31.72 -18.19 26.80
CA PRO A 215 -31.93 -16.79 26.46
C PRO A 215 -32.94 -16.64 25.32
N LEU A 216 -33.80 -15.62 25.41
CA LEU A 216 -34.88 -15.36 24.45
C LEU A 216 -34.57 -14.12 23.61
N TYR A 217 -34.74 -14.23 22.29
CA TYR A 217 -34.81 -13.05 21.43
C TYR A 217 -36.21 -12.46 21.44
N TRP A 218 -36.32 -11.16 21.69
CA TRP A 218 -37.59 -10.43 21.64
C TRP A 218 -37.37 -9.08 20.97
N ASP A 219 -38.15 -8.82 19.93
CA ASP A 219 -38.20 -7.53 19.24
C ASP A 219 -39.55 -6.84 19.46
N ASP A 220 -39.55 -5.52 19.40
CA ASP A 220 -40.71 -4.64 19.66
C ASP A 220 -41.87 -4.85 18.66
N TYR A 221 -41.67 -5.66 17.61
CA TYR A 221 -42.66 -6.03 16.59
C TYR A 221 -43.42 -7.35 16.86
N GLY A 222 -43.28 -7.96 18.03
CA GLY A 222 -44.22 -9.00 18.49
C GLY A 222 -44.15 -10.35 17.76
N HIS A 223 -43.05 -10.65 17.07
CA HIS A 223 -42.79 -11.98 16.55
C HIS A 223 -41.87 -12.76 17.50
N LEU A 224 -42.46 -13.75 18.17
CA LEU A 224 -41.75 -14.78 18.94
C LEU A 224 -41.18 -15.81 17.97
N GLU A 225 -39.88 -15.73 17.67
CA GLU A 225 -39.16 -16.88 17.10
C GLU A 225 -38.66 -17.76 18.26
N LYS A 226 -39.11 -19.02 18.26
CA LYS A 226 -38.72 -20.08 19.20
C LYS A 226 -37.47 -20.80 18.69
#